data_AF-A0A0G1JZ52-F1
#
_entry.id   AF-A0A0G1JZ52-F1
#
_cell.length_a   1.000
_cell.length_b   1.000
_cell.length_c   1.000
_cell.angle_alpha   90.00
_cell.angle_beta   90.00
_cell.angle_gamma   90.00
#
_symmetry.space_group_name_H-M   'P 1'
#
loop_
_entity.id
_entity.type
_entity.pdbx_description
1 polymer ?
#
loop_
_entity_poly.entity_id
_entity_poly.type
_entity_poly.pdbx_seq_one_letter_code
_entity_poly.pdbx_strand_id
1 'polypeptide(L)'
;MSKGYLLINKPPGPTSHDVIDKLRGITGERRIGHAGTIDPFARGLLLVGVGREATRNLGKFVGLDKRYRAILKLGAVSNTYDRTGEITDYGVPITNYESRIHSVLNSFIGKEKQIPPQYSAKKIKGKKAYEFARAGTEVLLKPQEIEIYDIKLLATGHELFALEIHCSSGTYIRSLAHDIGQKLGCGAYIEELTRVAIGNFTLEESTALQDISPENWQSHLITFRTVMATGTFEILHKGHEHYLREAKKLGERLLVVVARQNRAEELRGRKLRKTAEERRTRVASFKFVDEAILGDERDPYESVKKIAPDIIALGYDQELFVRELPVKIKEFGLSTKIARIPPYMAEQYKSSLIVSDSPYRALLTNPKAL
;
A
#
# COMPACT_ATOMS: atom_id res chain seq x y z
N MET A 1 -7.20 -21.68 15.57
CA MET A 1 -7.28 -21.61 14.09
C MET A 1 -6.33 -20.53 13.62
N SER A 2 -5.40 -20.89 12.72
CA SER A 2 -4.44 -19.95 12.15
C SER A 2 -5.16 -18.91 11.32
N LYS A 3 -4.86 -17.62 11.57
CA LYS A 3 -5.48 -16.46 10.93
C LYS A 3 -4.35 -15.61 10.36
N GLY A 4 -4.59 -14.99 9.22
CA GLY A 4 -3.56 -14.21 8.54
C GLY A 4 -3.95 -13.97 7.10
N TYR A 5 -2.97 -13.79 6.26
CA TYR A 5 -3.19 -13.51 4.85
C TYR A 5 -2.40 -14.47 3.99
N LEU A 6 -2.90 -14.71 2.79
CA LEU A 6 -2.22 -15.47 1.76
C LEU A 6 -1.95 -14.54 0.58
N LEU A 7 -0.75 -14.62 0.03
CA LEU A 7 -0.41 -14.03 -1.25
C LEU A 7 -0.59 -15.12 -2.31
N ILE A 8 -1.61 -14.99 -3.15
CA ILE A 8 -1.97 -16.02 -4.14
C ILE A 8 -1.58 -15.53 -5.53
N ASN A 9 -0.83 -16.33 -6.28
CA ASN A 9 -0.71 -16.17 -7.71
C ASN A 9 -1.99 -16.73 -8.36
N LYS A 10 -2.94 -15.85 -8.69
CA LYS A 10 -4.18 -16.24 -9.37
C LYS A 10 -3.85 -16.67 -10.81
N PRO A 11 -4.17 -17.90 -11.24
CA PRO A 11 -4.04 -18.27 -12.65
C PRO A 11 -5.10 -17.55 -13.51
N PRO A 12 -4.89 -17.41 -14.83
CA PRO A 12 -5.94 -16.96 -15.74
C PRO A 12 -7.07 -18.00 -15.79
N GLY A 13 -8.31 -17.56 -16.01
CA GLY A 13 -9.51 -18.40 -16.04
C GLY A 13 -10.48 -18.10 -14.89
N PRO A 14 -10.19 -18.51 -13.64
CA PRO A 14 -11.12 -18.35 -12.53
C PRO A 14 -11.31 -16.88 -12.16
N THR A 15 -12.51 -16.55 -11.68
CA THR A 15 -12.75 -15.25 -11.03
C THR A 15 -11.97 -15.16 -9.72
N SER A 16 -11.80 -13.94 -9.20
CA SER A 16 -11.24 -13.78 -7.85
C SER A 16 -12.11 -14.44 -6.78
N HIS A 17 -13.43 -14.57 -7.00
CA HIS A 17 -14.33 -15.23 -6.06
C HIS A 17 -14.16 -16.75 -6.09
N ASP A 18 -13.97 -17.33 -7.28
CA ASP A 18 -13.75 -18.78 -7.44
C ASP A 18 -12.49 -19.23 -6.67
N VAL A 19 -11.45 -18.39 -6.68
CA VAL A 19 -10.24 -18.62 -5.87
C VAL A 19 -10.55 -18.63 -4.38
N ILE A 20 -11.42 -17.72 -3.91
CA ILE A 20 -11.85 -17.70 -2.52
C ILE A 20 -12.66 -18.94 -2.17
N ASP A 21 -13.57 -19.39 -3.04
CA ASP A 21 -14.35 -20.61 -2.82
C ASP A 21 -13.46 -21.86 -2.75
N LYS A 22 -12.47 -21.95 -3.64
CA LYS A 22 -11.46 -23.02 -3.57
C LYS A 22 -10.69 -22.98 -2.24
N LEU A 23 -10.25 -21.80 -1.80
CA LEU A 23 -9.54 -21.64 -0.53
C LEU A 23 -10.43 -21.94 0.69
N ARG A 24 -11.74 -21.67 0.64
CA ARG A 24 -12.67 -22.11 1.71
C ARG A 24 -12.68 -23.63 1.84
N GLY A 25 -12.72 -24.34 0.70
CA GLY A 25 -12.61 -25.79 0.67
C GLY A 25 -11.28 -26.31 1.23
N ILE A 26 -10.16 -25.69 0.84
CA ILE A 26 -8.82 -26.09 1.29
C ILE A 26 -8.60 -25.83 2.79
N THR A 27 -8.95 -24.64 3.25
CA THR A 27 -8.62 -24.21 4.63
C THR A 27 -9.65 -24.62 5.67
N GLY A 28 -10.87 -24.95 5.25
CA GLY A 28 -12.04 -25.14 6.13
C GLY A 28 -12.58 -23.84 6.76
N GLU A 29 -11.96 -22.69 6.51
CA GLU A 29 -12.40 -21.39 7.04
C GLU A 29 -13.46 -20.75 6.13
N ARG A 30 -14.58 -20.32 6.70
CA ARG A 30 -15.68 -19.69 5.94
C ARG A 30 -15.42 -18.21 5.70
N ARG A 31 -14.80 -17.53 6.66
CA ARG A 31 -14.48 -16.09 6.60
C ARG A 31 -13.20 -15.86 5.82
N ILE A 32 -13.32 -15.91 4.49
CA ILE A 32 -12.23 -15.58 3.55
C ILE A 32 -12.71 -14.50 2.58
N GLY A 33 -11.83 -13.55 2.28
CA GLY A 33 -12.04 -12.46 1.32
C GLY A 33 -10.73 -12.02 0.67
N HIS A 34 -10.78 -11.11 -0.30
CA HIS A 34 -9.59 -10.60 -0.98
C HIS A 34 -9.55 -9.06 -1.03
N ALA A 35 -8.35 -8.50 -1.19
CA ALA A 35 -8.12 -7.07 -1.37
C ALA A 35 -7.91 -6.73 -2.85
N GLY A 36 -9.01 -6.41 -3.53
CA GLY A 36 -9.01 -5.99 -4.93
C GLY A 36 -9.19 -7.15 -5.90
N THR A 37 -10.15 -7.00 -6.81
CA THR A 37 -10.48 -7.99 -7.84
C THR A 37 -9.40 -8.04 -8.91
N ILE A 38 -9.17 -9.23 -9.48
CA ILE A 38 -8.46 -9.47 -10.73
C ILE A 38 -9.49 -10.00 -11.72
N ASP A 39 -9.48 -9.45 -12.93
CA ASP A 39 -10.35 -9.91 -14.02
C ASP A 39 -10.09 -11.41 -14.33
N PRO A 40 -11.10 -12.18 -14.78
CA PRO A 40 -10.95 -13.62 -14.97
C PRO A 40 -9.80 -14.00 -15.92
N PHE A 41 -9.66 -13.29 -17.05
CA PHE A 41 -8.62 -13.54 -18.06
C PHE A 41 -7.20 -13.18 -17.58
N ALA A 42 -7.10 -12.34 -16.56
CA ALA A 42 -5.87 -11.84 -16.00
C ALA A 42 -5.32 -12.79 -14.94
N ARG A 43 -4.02 -12.68 -14.67
CA ARG A 43 -3.29 -13.45 -13.66
C ARG A 43 -2.60 -12.55 -12.64
N GLY A 44 -1.98 -13.16 -11.64
CA GLY A 44 -1.06 -12.50 -10.73
C GLY A 44 -1.59 -12.32 -9.32
N LEU A 45 -1.01 -11.36 -8.60
CA LEU A 45 -1.07 -11.28 -7.15
C LEU A 45 -2.47 -10.95 -6.63
N LEU A 46 -3.07 -11.88 -5.90
CA LEU A 46 -4.31 -11.74 -5.15
C LEU A 46 -4.02 -11.87 -3.65
N LEU A 47 -4.17 -10.77 -2.92
CA LEU A 47 -4.02 -10.76 -1.46
C LEU A 47 -5.34 -11.23 -0.83
N VAL A 48 -5.27 -12.35 -0.10
CA VAL A 48 -6.41 -13.03 0.52
C VAL A 48 -6.31 -12.94 2.03
N GLY A 49 -7.38 -12.56 2.72
CA GLY A 49 -7.46 -12.59 4.17
C GLY A 49 -8.22 -13.82 4.63
N VAL A 50 -7.63 -14.59 5.54
CA VAL A 50 -8.21 -15.82 6.12
C VAL A 50 -8.53 -15.60 7.59
N GLY A 51 -9.82 -15.74 7.93
CA GLY A 51 -10.37 -15.50 9.26
C GLY A 51 -10.97 -14.09 9.42
N ARG A 52 -11.78 -13.92 10.47
CA ARG A 52 -12.55 -12.69 10.74
C ARG A 52 -11.70 -11.42 10.85
N GLU A 53 -10.53 -11.53 11.47
CA GLU A 53 -9.65 -10.38 11.71
C GLU A 53 -8.96 -9.91 10.42
N ALA A 54 -8.35 -10.84 9.68
CA ALA A 54 -7.70 -10.53 8.41
C ALA A 54 -8.71 -9.99 7.40
N THR A 55 -9.88 -10.62 7.28
CA THR A 55 -10.96 -10.16 6.38
C THR A 55 -11.46 -8.75 6.73
N ARG A 56 -11.64 -8.42 8.01
CA ARG A 56 -12.00 -7.06 8.46
C ARG A 56 -10.95 -6.02 8.08
N ASN A 57 -9.67 -6.41 8.08
CA ASN A 57 -8.56 -5.51 7.78
C ASN A 57 -8.21 -5.39 6.29
N LEU A 58 -8.85 -6.16 5.40
CA LEU A 58 -8.56 -6.13 3.95
C LEU A 58 -8.70 -4.74 3.32
N GLY A 59 -9.59 -3.89 3.85
CA GLY A 59 -9.78 -2.52 3.36
C GLY A 59 -8.50 -1.68 3.34
N LYS A 60 -7.55 -1.96 4.24
CA LYS A 60 -6.24 -1.28 4.30
C LYS A 60 -5.38 -1.58 3.06
N PHE A 61 -5.53 -2.75 2.46
CA PHE A 61 -4.76 -3.15 1.28
C PHE A 61 -5.43 -2.77 -0.03
N VAL A 62 -6.76 -2.59 -0.04
CA VAL A 62 -7.51 -2.20 -1.24
C VAL A 62 -7.00 -0.86 -1.79
N GLY A 63 -6.73 0.10 -0.90
CA GLY A 63 -6.27 1.45 -1.24
C GLY A 63 -4.80 1.56 -1.65
N LEU A 64 -4.00 0.51 -1.50
CA LEU A 64 -2.61 0.53 -1.91
C LEU A 64 -2.48 0.65 -3.43
N ASP A 65 -1.40 1.30 -3.86
CA ASP A 65 -0.98 1.35 -5.24
C ASP A 65 -0.70 -0.06 -5.79
N LYS A 66 -0.72 -0.18 -7.12
CA LYS A 66 -0.64 -1.47 -7.80
C LYS A 66 0.33 -1.36 -8.96
N ARG A 67 1.05 -2.44 -9.23
CA ARG A 67 1.90 -2.58 -10.41
C ARG A 67 1.40 -3.70 -11.30
N TYR A 68 1.41 -3.46 -12.60
CA TYR A 68 0.95 -4.39 -13.61
C TYR A 68 1.98 -4.54 -14.71
N ARG A 69 2.03 -5.73 -15.29
CA ARG A 69 2.58 -5.96 -16.63
C ARG A 69 1.43 -6.27 -17.56
N ALA A 70 1.36 -5.56 -18.67
CA ALA A 70 0.28 -5.68 -19.64
C ALA A 70 0.85 -5.88 -21.04
N ILE A 71 0.23 -6.78 -21.81
CA ILE A 71 0.46 -6.90 -23.24
C ILE A 71 -0.77 -6.30 -23.93
N LEU A 72 -0.56 -5.27 -24.74
CA LEU A 72 -1.60 -4.63 -25.54
C LEU A 72 -1.52 -5.17 -26.97
N LYS A 73 -2.67 -5.50 -27.55
CA LYS A 73 -2.81 -5.76 -28.99
C LYS A 73 -3.30 -4.50 -29.68
N LEU A 74 -2.55 -4.01 -30.65
CA LEU A 74 -2.89 -2.87 -31.49
C LEU A 74 -3.63 -3.28 -32.76
N GLY A 75 -4.26 -2.33 -33.42
CA GLY A 75 -4.93 -2.53 -34.73
C GLY A 75 -6.34 -3.09 -34.60
N ALA A 76 -6.79 -3.37 -33.39
CA ALA A 76 -8.11 -3.92 -33.10
C ALA A 76 -8.63 -3.40 -31.76
N VAL A 77 -9.94 -3.44 -31.58
CA VAL A 77 -10.62 -3.10 -30.34
C VAL A 77 -11.51 -4.24 -29.88
N SER A 78 -11.79 -4.27 -28.59
CA SER A 78 -12.69 -5.26 -27.98
C SER A 78 -13.77 -4.55 -27.19
N ASN A 79 -15.01 -5.04 -27.24
CA ASN A 79 -16.11 -4.46 -26.45
C ASN A 79 -15.95 -4.62 -24.92
N THR A 80 -15.06 -5.51 -24.45
CA THR A 80 -14.68 -5.64 -23.03
C THR A 80 -13.35 -4.95 -22.72
N TYR A 81 -12.68 -4.40 -23.74
CA TYR A 81 -11.30 -3.89 -23.71
C TYR A 81 -10.23 -4.93 -23.36
N ASP A 82 -10.57 -6.20 -23.48
CA ASP A 82 -9.66 -7.33 -23.32
C ASP A 82 -9.94 -8.44 -24.33
N ARG A 83 -9.05 -9.42 -24.43
CA ARG A 83 -9.15 -10.54 -25.38
C ARG A 83 -10.38 -11.45 -25.24
N THR A 84 -11.23 -11.26 -24.21
CA THR A 84 -12.41 -12.10 -23.99
C THR A 84 -13.70 -11.54 -24.57
N GLY A 85 -13.66 -10.29 -25.04
CA GLY A 85 -14.77 -9.64 -25.73
C GLY A 85 -14.86 -9.99 -27.21
N GLU A 86 -15.85 -9.39 -27.86
CA GLU A 86 -15.95 -9.38 -29.32
C GLU A 86 -14.90 -8.42 -29.87
N ILE A 87 -14.00 -8.95 -30.71
CA ILE A 87 -12.88 -8.22 -31.30
C ILE A 87 -13.27 -7.74 -32.69
N THR A 88 -13.06 -6.46 -32.97
CA THR A 88 -13.23 -5.85 -34.28
C THR A 88 -11.93 -5.19 -34.74
N ASP A 89 -11.63 -5.33 -36.03
CA ASP A 89 -10.52 -4.62 -36.65
C ASP A 89 -10.76 -3.11 -36.57
N TYR A 90 -9.70 -2.35 -36.30
CA TYR A 90 -9.81 -0.90 -36.16
C TYR A 90 -9.89 -0.17 -37.51
N GLY A 91 -9.48 -0.83 -38.60
CA GLY A 91 -9.54 -0.30 -39.97
C GLY A 91 -8.44 0.71 -40.30
N VAL A 92 -7.46 0.92 -39.41
CA VAL A 92 -6.34 1.85 -39.62
C VAL A 92 -5.01 1.11 -39.47
N PRO A 93 -4.13 1.14 -40.49
CA PRO A 93 -2.82 0.52 -40.42
C PRO A 93 -1.98 1.05 -39.26
N ILE A 94 -1.34 0.14 -38.53
CA ILE A 94 -0.41 0.47 -37.45
C ILE A 94 0.85 1.08 -38.07
N THR A 95 0.92 2.40 -38.12
CA THR A 95 2.02 3.15 -38.75
C THR A 95 2.48 4.29 -37.86
N ASN A 96 3.77 4.64 -37.92
CA ASN A 96 4.37 5.77 -37.21
C ASN A 96 4.13 5.78 -35.68
N TYR A 97 3.85 4.62 -35.07
CA TYR A 97 3.64 4.56 -33.63
C TYR A 97 4.96 4.71 -32.87
N GLU A 98 6.08 4.23 -33.42
CA GLU A 98 7.38 4.17 -32.74
C GLU A 98 7.89 5.56 -32.37
N SER A 99 7.66 6.55 -33.26
CA SER A 99 8.03 7.95 -33.00
C SER A 99 7.09 8.64 -31.99
N ARG A 100 5.88 8.11 -31.79
CA ARG A 100 4.83 8.72 -30.94
C ARG A 100 4.63 8.02 -29.61
N ILE A 101 4.99 6.74 -29.49
CA ILE A 101 4.60 5.89 -28.36
C ILE A 101 5.07 6.46 -27.03
N HIS A 102 6.33 6.90 -26.93
CA HIS A 102 6.86 7.49 -25.71
C HIS A 102 6.11 8.77 -25.31
N SER A 103 5.79 9.64 -26.28
CA SER A 103 5.00 10.86 -26.01
C SER A 103 3.58 10.52 -25.55
N VAL A 104 2.93 9.54 -26.20
CA VAL A 104 1.59 9.09 -25.83
C VAL A 104 1.59 8.50 -24.42
N LEU A 105 2.50 7.59 -24.10
CA LEU A 105 2.59 6.98 -22.76
C LEU A 105 2.86 8.04 -21.68
N ASN A 106 3.79 8.97 -21.92
CA ASN A 106 4.09 10.06 -20.99
C ASN A 106 2.88 10.97 -20.73
N SER A 107 1.97 11.12 -21.70
CA SER A 107 0.76 11.94 -21.55
C SER A 107 -0.27 11.38 -20.56
N PHE A 108 -0.12 10.11 -20.14
CA PHE A 108 -0.99 9.49 -19.13
C PHE A 108 -0.40 9.57 -17.72
N ILE A 109 0.89 9.90 -17.57
CA ILE A 109 1.54 10.00 -16.26
C ILE A 109 0.98 11.22 -15.51
N GLY A 110 0.59 11.00 -14.25
CA GLY A 110 -0.02 11.99 -13.38
C GLY A 110 -1.48 11.69 -13.07
N LYS A 111 -2.18 12.72 -12.57
CA LYS A 111 -3.59 12.62 -12.18
C LYS A 111 -4.49 12.78 -13.39
N GLU A 112 -5.45 11.88 -13.53
CA GLU A 112 -6.43 11.92 -14.62
C GLU A 112 -7.80 11.40 -14.20
N LYS A 113 -8.80 11.66 -15.03
CA LYS A 113 -10.15 11.13 -14.88
C LYS A 113 -10.35 9.98 -15.85
N GLN A 114 -10.48 8.77 -15.32
CA GLN A 114 -10.70 7.58 -16.12
C GLN A 114 -12.16 7.13 -16.05
N ILE A 115 -12.73 6.75 -17.19
CA ILE A 115 -14.04 6.08 -17.24
C ILE A 115 -13.80 4.57 -17.07
N PRO A 116 -14.38 3.94 -16.02
CA PRO A 116 -14.33 2.49 -15.88
C PRO A 116 -14.96 1.77 -17.09
N PRO A 117 -14.55 0.53 -17.41
CA PRO A 117 -15.18 -0.23 -18.47
C PRO A 117 -16.60 -0.67 -18.05
N GLN A 118 -17.47 -0.89 -19.03
CA GLN A 118 -18.84 -1.41 -18.83
C GLN A 118 -18.82 -2.73 -18.06
N TYR A 119 -17.88 -3.62 -18.40
CA TYR A 119 -17.62 -4.88 -17.72
C TYR A 119 -16.75 -4.68 -16.48
N SER A 120 -17.28 -3.99 -15.46
CA SER A 120 -16.60 -3.76 -14.18
C SER A 120 -17.46 -4.10 -12.96
N ALA A 121 -16.83 -4.29 -11.81
CA ALA A 121 -17.51 -4.54 -10.54
C ALA A 121 -18.07 -3.26 -9.88
N LYS A 122 -17.97 -2.10 -10.54
CA LYS A 122 -18.45 -0.82 -10.00
C LYS A 122 -19.97 -0.88 -9.82
N LYS A 123 -20.46 -0.45 -8.65
CA LYS A 123 -21.90 -0.50 -8.35
C LYS A 123 -22.62 0.73 -8.89
N ILE A 124 -23.73 0.51 -9.58
CA ILE A 124 -24.68 1.51 -10.06
C ILE A 124 -26.05 1.11 -9.55
N LYS A 125 -26.68 1.99 -8.74
CA LYS A 125 -28.00 1.75 -8.13
C LYS A 125 -28.11 0.37 -7.44
N GLY A 126 -27.03 -0.07 -6.77
CA GLY A 126 -26.99 -1.33 -6.01
C GLY A 126 -26.54 -2.57 -6.78
N LYS A 127 -26.57 -2.58 -8.13
CA LYS A 127 -26.09 -3.68 -8.98
C LYS A 127 -24.72 -3.37 -9.57
N LYS A 128 -23.92 -4.38 -9.96
CA LYS A 128 -22.61 -4.14 -10.59
C LYS A 128 -22.75 -3.81 -12.08
N ALA A 129 -21.85 -2.98 -12.62
CA ALA A 129 -21.91 -2.54 -14.02
C ALA A 129 -21.93 -3.70 -15.01
N TYR A 130 -21.13 -4.75 -14.77
CA TYR A 130 -21.12 -5.93 -15.66
C TYR A 130 -22.48 -6.66 -15.72
N GLU A 131 -23.33 -6.54 -14.69
CA GLU A 131 -24.65 -7.19 -14.69
C GLU A 131 -25.58 -6.51 -15.71
N PHE A 132 -25.44 -5.18 -15.90
CA PHE A 132 -26.17 -4.45 -16.93
C PHE A 132 -25.61 -4.74 -18.32
N ALA A 133 -24.29 -4.74 -18.47
CA ALA A 133 -23.64 -5.03 -19.75
C ALA A 133 -24.03 -6.42 -20.29
N ARG A 134 -24.07 -7.44 -19.43
CA ARG A 134 -24.55 -8.79 -19.79
C ARG A 134 -26.03 -8.85 -20.17
N ALA A 135 -26.83 -7.91 -19.67
CA ALA A 135 -28.23 -7.76 -20.05
C ALA A 135 -28.41 -6.90 -21.32
N GLY A 136 -27.32 -6.57 -22.03
CA GLY A 136 -27.35 -5.70 -23.22
C GLY A 136 -27.68 -4.24 -22.91
N THR A 137 -27.62 -3.83 -21.65
CA THR A 137 -27.95 -2.47 -21.22
C THR A 137 -26.66 -1.71 -20.93
N GLU A 138 -26.34 -0.72 -21.74
CA GLU A 138 -25.24 0.19 -21.43
C GLU A 138 -25.63 1.16 -20.32
N VAL A 139 -24.69 1.39 -19.40
CA VAL A 139 -24.88 2.29 -18.27
C VAL A 139 -23.86 3.42 -18.34
N LEU A 140 -24.32 4.64 -18.04
CA LEU A 140 -23.43 5.80 -18.02
C LEU A 140 -22.51 5.71 -16.78
N LEU A 141 -21.24 5.41 -17.00
CA LEU A 141 -20.23 5.32 -15.97
C LEU A 141 -19.61 6.69 -15.72
N LYS A 142 -19.66 7.16 -14.47
CA LYS A 142 -19.00 8.41 -14.07
C LYS A 142 -17.48 8.24 -14.05
N PRO A 143 -16.72 9.19 -14.62
CA PRO A 143 -15.28 9.24 -14.48
C PRO A 143 -14.87 9.22 -13.00
N GLN A 144 -13.75 8.59 -12.71
CA GLN A 144 -13.15 8.58 -11.38
C GLN A 144 -11.70 9.08 -11.45
N GLU A 145 -11.26 9.72 -10.38
CA GLU A 145 -9.87 10.16 -10.27
C GLU A 145 -8.97 8.94 -10.08
N ILE A 146 -7.93 8.89 -10.90
CA ILE A 146 -6.84 7.95 -10.80
C ILE A 146 -5.52 8.70 -10.91
N GLU A 147 -4.43 8.02 -10.58
CA GLU A 147 -3.10 8.54 -10.80
C GLU A 147 -2.23 7.43 -11.38
N ILE A 148 -1.58 7.73 -12.49
CA ILE A 148 -0.55 6.90 -13.08
C ILE A 148 0.78 7.46 -12.60
N TYR A 149 1.49 6.70 -11.77
CA TYR A 149 2.79 7.11 -11.25
C TYR A 149 3.91 6.91 -12.26
N ASP A 150 3.86 5.82 -13.02
CA ASP A 150 4.87 5.46 -14.02
C ASP A 150 4.27 4.52 -15.08
N ILE A 151 4.68 4.67 -16.34
CA ILE A 151 4.41 3.73 -17.43
C ILE A 151 5.69 3.55 -18.24
N LYS A 152 6.15 2.30 -18.35
CA LYS A 152 7.34 1.93 -19.12
C LYS A 152 6.98 1.00 -20.26
N LEU A 153 7.51 1.31 -21.43
CA LEU A 153 7.52 0.40 -22.56
C LEU A 153 8.65 -0.62 -22.35
N LEU A 154 8.28 -1.90 -22.21
CA LEU A 154 9.23 -2.99 -22.00
C LEU A 154 9.69 -3.62 -23.31
N ALA A 155 8.76 -3.79 -24.26
CA ALA A 155 9.03 -4.38 -25.56
C ALA A 155 7.97 -3.95 -26.59
N THR A 156 8.37 -3.93 -27.85
CA THR A 156 7.48 -3.73 -29.00
C THR A 156 7.61 -4.90 -29.97
N GLY A 157 6.49 -5.29 -30.56
CA GLY A 157 6.39 -6.07 -31.78
C GLY A 157 5.42 -5.39 -32.75
N HIS A 158 5.24 -5.96 -33.94
CA HIS A 158 4.43 -5.36 -35.01
C HIS A 158 3.05 -4.85 -34.53
N GLU A 159 2.38 -5.64 -33.68
CA GLU A 159 1.03 -5.31 -33.16
C GLU A 159 0.91 -5.52 -31.64
N LEU A 160 2.02 -5.77 -30.94
CA LEU A 160 2.01 -6.12 -29.52
C LEU A 160 2.97 -5.24 -28.74
N PHE A 161 2.47 -4.56 -27.71
CA PHE A 161 3.31 -3.80 -26.77
C PHE A 161 3.25 -4.40 -25.38
N ALA A 162 4.42 -4.58 -24.78
CA ALA A 162 4.54 -4.92 -23.37
C ALA A 162 4.79 -3.65 -22.55
N LEU A 163 3.95 -3.39 -21.56
CA LEU A 163 4.05 -2.25 -20.65
C LEU A 163 4.21 -2.72 -19.21
N GLU A 164 4.98 -1.97 -18.43
CA GLU A 164 4.93 -1.97 -16.97
C GLU A 164 4.26 -0.69 -16.48
N ILE A 165 3.27 -0.81 -15.60
CA ILE A 165 2.41 0.29 -15.16
C ILE A 165 2.37 0.30 -13.64
N HIS A 166 2.67 1.46 -13.04
CA HIS A 166 2.50 1.72 -11.62
C HIS A 166 1.41 2.77 -11.43
N CYS A 167 0.33 2.42 -10.74
CA CYS A 167 -0.85 3.28 -10.65
C CYS A 167 -1.52 3.22 -9.27
N SER A 168 -2.38 4.20 -9.02
CA SER A 168 -3.22 4.24 -7.83
C SER A 168 -4.24 3.08 -7.81
N SER A 169 -4.85 2.87 -6.64
CA SER A 169 -5.97 1.93 -6.53
C SER A 169 -7.18 2.41 -7.35
N GLY A 170 -7.89 1.47 -7.97
CA GLY A 170 -9.10 1.76 -8.74
C GLY A 170 -8.88 1.99 -10.24
N THR A 171 -7.62 2.12 -10.70
CA THR A 171 -7.27 2.20 -12.12
C THR A 171 -7.63 0.92 -12.86
N TYR A 172 -8.32 1.08 -13.99
CA TYR A 172 -8.64 0.00 -14.93
C TYR A 172 -7.61 0.00 -16.06
N ILE A 173 -6.73 -0.99 -16.05
CA ILE A 173 -5.69 -1.16 -17.08
C ILE A 173 -6.30 -1.41 -18.46
N ARG A 174 -7.48 -2.02 -18.50
CA ARG A 174 -8.29 -2.19 -19.72
C ARG A 174 -8.69 -0.87 -20.37
N SER A 175 -9.25 0.07 -19.59
CA SER A 175 -9.56 1.41 -20.10
C SER A 175 -8.28 2.14 -20.55
N LEU A 176 -7.20 2.05 -19.76
CA LEU A 176 -5.92 2.67 -20.13
C LEU A 176 -5.40 2.16 -21.48
N ALA A 177 -5.48 0.85 -21.76
CA ALA A 177 -5.10 0.31 -23.05
C ALA A 177 -5.98 0.84 -24.20
N HIS A 178 -7.30 0.86 -24.00
CA HIS A 178 -8.21 1.45 -24.97
C HIS A 178 -7.85 2.91 -25.28
N ASP A 179 -7.63 3.72 -24.25
CA ASP A 179 -7.29 5.14 -24.38
C ASP A 179 -5.92 5.35 -25.06
N ILE A 180 -4.92 4.50 -24.76
CA ILE A 180 -3.63 4.49 -25.45
C ILE A 180 -3.83 4.20 -26.94
N GLY A 181 -4.62 3.18 -27.28
CA GLY A 181 -4.92 2.81 -28.66
C GLY A 181 -5.63 3.93 -29.42
N GLN A 182 -6.57 4.62 -28.78
CA GLN A 182 -7.26 5.79 -29.33
C GLN A 182 -6.28 6.94 -29.61
N LYS A 183 -5.40 7.28 -28.66
CA LYS A 183 -4.38 8.34 -28.86
C LYS A 183 -3.36 7.98 -29.94
N LEU A 184 -2.99 6.71 -30.06
CA LEU A 184 -2.13 6.23 -31.15
C LEU A 184 -2.85 6.29 -32.49
N GLY A 185 -4.17 6.14 -32.51
CA GLY A 185 -5.01 6.19 -33.70
C GLY A 185 -5.16 4.85 -34.42
N CYS A 186 -4.84 3.75 -33.75
CA CYS A 186 -4.93 2.39 -34.29
C CYS A 186 -5.77 1.43 -33.44
N GLY A 187 -6.36 1.93 -32.34
CA GLY A 187 -7.10 1.10 -31.40
C GLY A 187 -6.20 0.13 -30.63
N ALA A 188 -6.69 -0.32 -29.48
CA ALA A 188 -6.03 -1.37 -28.72
C ALA A 188 -6.97 -2.06 -27.75
N TYR A 189 -6.59 -3.27 -27.34
CA TYR A 189 -7.15 -3.96 -26.19
C TYR A 189 -6.05 -4.70 -25.40
N ILE A 190 -6.38 -5.17 -24.20
CA ILE A 190 -5.48 -5.97 -23.39
C ILE A 190 -5.49 -7.44 -23.86
N GLU A 191 -4.36 -7.91 -24.37
CA GLU A 191 -4.11 -9.32 -24.68
C GLU A 191 -3.79 -10.10 -23.40
N GLU A 192 -2.79 -9.64 -22.65
CA GLU A 192 -2.41 -10.25 -21.38
C GLU A 192 -2.32 -9.22 -20.26
N LEU A 193 -2.71 -9.62 -19.05
CA LEU A 193 -2.62 -8.77 -17.86
C LEU A 193 -2.15 -9.58 -16.66
N THR A 194 -1.09 -9.09 -16.04
CA THR A 194 -0.53 -9.65 -14.80
C THR A 194 -0.42 -8.54 -13.76
N ARG A 195 -1.09 -8.71 -12.61
CA ARG A 195 -0.81 -7.86 -11.45
C ARG A 195 0.43 -8.37 -10.74
N VAL A 196 1.52 -7.60 -10.78
CA VAL A 196 2.82 -8.00 -10.22
C VAL A 196 3.05 -7.49 -8.80
N ALA A 197 2.34 -6.44 -8.36
CA ALA A 197 2.46 -5.96 -6.97
C ALA A 197 1.20 -5.26 -6.45
N ILE A 198 1.05 -5.25 -5.12
CA ILE A 198 0.11 -4.42 -4.34
C ILE A 198 0.89 -3.79 -3.19
N GLY A 199 1.16 -2.48 -3.23
CA GLY A 199 2.06 -1.85 -2.28
C GLY A 199 3.44 -2.52 -2.27
N ASN A 200 3.81 -3.06 -1.12
CA ASN A 200 5.07 -3.79 -0.92
C ASN A 200 4.96 -5.30 -1.18
N PHE A 201 3.76 -5.83 -1.44
CA PHE A 201 3.57 -7.26 -1.74
C PHE A 201 3.84 -7.50 -3.21
N THR A 202 4.63 -8.52 -3.49
CA THR A 202 5.04 -8.86 -4.86
C THR A 202 4.50 -10.22 -5.28
N LEU A 203 4.39 -10.43 -6.60
CA LEU A 203 3.95 -11.69 -7.18
C LEU A 203 4.99 -12.80 -6.91
N GLU A 204 6.25 -12.43 -6.83
CA GLU A 204 7.38 -13.31 -6.55
C GLU A 204 7.29 -13.95 -5.15
N GLU A 205 6.71 -13.24 -4.19
CA GLU A 205 6.46 -13.74 -2.82
C GLU A 205 5.17 -14.58 -2.71
N SER A 206 4.40 -14.69 -3.78
CA SER A 206 3.11 -15.36 -3.76
C SER A 206 3.21 -16.86 -4.05
N THR A 207 2.25 -17.62 -3.54
CA THR A 207 2.13 -19.06 -3.78
C THR A 207 1.12 -19.31 -4.89
N ALA A 208 1.43 -20.22 -5.82
CA ALA A 208 0.48 -20.58 -6.86
C ALA A 208 -0.70 -21.35 -6.27
N LEU A 209 -1.91 -21.10 -6.79
CA LEU A 209 -3.14 -21.65 -6.20
C LEU A 209 -3.17 -23.18 -6.19
N GLN A 210 -2.48 -23.84 -7.12
CA GLN A 210 -2.37 -25.30 -7.16
C GLN A 210 -1.43 -25.88 -6.10
N ASP A 211 -0.52 -25.08 -5.54
CA ASP A 211 0.46 -25.53 -4.57
C ASP A 211 -0.06 -25.43 -3.12
N ILE A 212 -1.27 -24.91 -2.93
CA ILE A 212 -1.93 -24.78 -1.63
C ILE A 212 -2.87 -25.97 -1.39
N SER A 213 -2.69 -26.63 -0.27
CA SER A 213 -3.39 -27.84 0.15
C SER A 213 -3.87 -27.74 1.60
N PRO A 214 -4.82 -28.60 2.04
CA PRO A 214 -5.27 -28.63 3.43
C PRO A 214 -4.12 -28.85 4.43
N GLU A 215 -3.05 -29.51 4.00
CA GLU A 215 -1.90 -29.88 4.82
C GLU A 215 -0.87 -28.74 4.97
N ASN A 216 -0.78 -27.81 4.00
CA ASN A 216 0.29 -26.81 3.98
C ASN A 216 -0.20 -25.36 4.06
N TRP A 217 -1.50 -25.07 3.88
CA TRP A 217 -1.94 -23.67 3.72
C TRP A 217 -1.56 -22.77 4.90
N GLN A 218 -1.46 -23.31 6.13
CA GLN A 218 -1.04 -22.51 7.29
C GLN A 218 0.41 -22.04 7.21
N SER A 219 1.32 -22.80 6.58
CA SER A 219 2.72 -22.38 6.42
C SER A 219 2.88 -21.26 5.38
N HIS A 220 1.89 -21.09 4.51
CA HIS A 220 1.83 -19.98 3.54
C HIS A 220 1.19 -18.71 4.12
N LEU A 221 0.67 -18.75 5.35
CA LEU A 221 0.13 -17.57 5.99
C LEU A 221 1.23 -16.57 6.29
N ILE A 222 1.09 -15.38 5.75
CA ILE A 222 1.80 -14.21 6.24
C ILE A 222 0.98 -13.58 7.38
N THR A 223 1.63 -13.36 8.52
CA THR A 223 1.10 -12.53 9.59
C THR A 223 1.72 -11.15 9.44
N PHE A 224 0.86 -10.13 9.34
CA PHE A 224 1.32 -8.75 9.24
C PHE A 224 1.71 -8.27 10.63
N ARG A 225 3.00 -8.35 10.95
CA ARG A 225 3.53 -7.79 12.17
C ARG A 225 3.46 -6.27 12.06
N THR A 226 2.51 -5.71 12.78
CA THR A 226 2.45 -4.27 12.99
C THR A 226 3.46 -3.91 14.05
N VAL A 227 4.49 -3.18 13.63
CA VAL A 227 5.45 -2.54 14.52
C VAL A 227 4.93 -1.16 14.86
N MET A 228 4.75 -0.89 16.15
CA MET A 228 4.50 0.44 16.66
C MET A 228 5.82 1.04 17.14
N ALA A 229 6.21 2.16 16.55
CA ALA A 229 7.23 3.04 17.11
C ALA A 229 6.54 4.25 17.74
N THR A 230 7.12 4.81 18.80
CA THR A 230 6.61 6.03 19.43
C THR A 230 7.72 7.04 19.65
N GLY A 231 7.38 8.32 19.74
CA GLY A 231 8.32 9.39 20.07
C GLY A 231 7.74 10.80 19.95
N THR A 232 8.46 11.78 20.51
CA THR A 232 8.09 13.20 20.36
C THR A 232 8.50 13.73 18.99
N PHE A 233 9.67 13.37 18.46
CA PHE A 233 10.14 13.82 17.12
C PHE A 233 10.14 15.36 16.91
N GLU A 234 10.52 16.15 17.92
CA GLU A 234 10.58 17.63 17.81
C GLU A 234 11.53 18.08 16.68
N ILE A 235 12.72 17.48 16.64
CA ILE A 235 13.72 17.68 15.60
C ILE A 235 14.08 16.32 15.02
N LEU A 236 13.72 16.07 13.77
CA LEU A 236 14.17 14.88 13.04
C LEU A 236 15.65 15.02 12.69
N HIS A 237 16.41 13.96 12.95
CA HIS A 237 17.85 13.85 12.67
C HIS A 237 18.15 12.38 12.32
N LYS A 238 19.40 12.09 11.91
CA LYS A 238 19.83 10.75 11.46
C LYS A 238 19.53 9.63 12.48
N GLY A 239 19.64 9.93 13.78
CA GLY A 239 19.25 9.01 14.84
C GLY A 239 17.76 8.57 14.79
N HIS A 240 16.83 9.49 14.52
CA HIS A 240 15.40 9.13 14.35
C HIS A 240 15.17 8.32 13.08
N GLU A 241 15.84 8.70 11.98
CA GLU A 241 15.75 7.94 10.74
C GLU A 241 16.26 6.50 10.92
N HIS A 242 17.41 6.32 11.58
CA HIS A 242 17.93 5.00 11.91
C HIS A 242 16.97 4.22 12.80
N TYR A 243 16.49 4.81 13.89
CA TYR A 243 15.53 4.17 14.79
C TYR A 243 14.28 3.67 14.06
N LEU A 244 13.65 4.52 13.25
CA LEU A 244 12.45 4.15 12.50
C LEU A 244 12.76 3.12 11.41
N ARG A 245 13.94 3.20 10.77
CA ARG A 245 14.37 2.22 9.77
C ARG A 245 14.62 0.84 10.38
N GLU A 246 15.24 0.76 11.56
CA GLU A 246 15.40 -0.49 12.30
C GLU A 246 14.05 -1.02 12.80
N ALA A 247 13.16 -0.14 13.27
CA ALA A 247 11.80 -0.53 13.64
C ALA A 247 11.05 -1.16 12.46
N LYS A 248 11.14 -0.58 11.25
CA LYS A 248 10.52 -1.14 10.04
C LYS A 248 11.01 -2.55 9.71
N LYS A 249 12.25 -2.92 10.06
CA LYS A 249 12.76 -4.29 9.81
C LYS A 249 12.10 -5.36 10.69
N LEU A 250 11.43 -4.98 11.77
CA LEU A 250 10.83 -5.93 12.72
C LEU A 250 9.47 -6.47 12.25
N GLY A 251 8.85 -5.85 11.24
CA GLY A 251 7.55 -6.26 10.73
C GLY A 251 7.13 -5.52 9.47
N GLU A 252 6.05 -6.01 8.86
CA GLU A 252 5.61 -5.62 7.53
C GLU A 252 4.98 -4.23 7.52
N ARG A 253 4.49 -3.75 8.67
CA ARG A 253 3.88 -2.41 8.82
C ARG A 253 4.47 -1.65 10.00
N LEU A 254 5.09 -0.51 9.75
CA LEU A 254 5.53 0.46 10.74
C LEU A 254 4.49 1.57 10.90
N LEU A 255 3.83 1.59 12.06
CA LEU A 255 2.98 2.70 12.50
C LEU A 255 3.73 3.52 13.55
N VAL A 256 3.89 4.81 13.29
CA VAL A 256 4.57 5.72 14.20
C VAL A 256 3.57 6.59 14.95
N VAL A 257 3.55 6.46 16.27
CA VAL A 257 2.73 7.29 17.17
C VAL A 257 3.54 8.51 17.59
N VAL A 258 3.07 9.69 17.19
CA VAL A 258 3.66 10.97 17.57
C VAL A 258 2.98 11.48 18.83
N ALA A 259 3.73 11.60 19.91
CA ALA A 259 3.20 12.01 21.20
C ALA A 259 2.56 13.42 21.13
N ARG A 260 1.33 13.57 21.64
CA ARG A 260 0.63 14.86 21.80
C ARG A 260 1.05 15.55 23.09
N GLN A 261 0.87 14.86 24.22
CA GLN A 261 1.35 15.31 25.51
C GLN A 261 2.87 15.33 25.50
N ASN A 262 3.43 16.45 25.94
CA ASN A 262 4.86 16.59 25.97
C ASN A 262 5.34 16.60 27.42
N ARG A 263 5.55 15.41 27.99
CA ARG A 263 6.35 15.23 29.21
C ARG A 263 7.74 15.89 29.06
N ALA A 264 8.22 16.10 27.83
CA ALA A 264 9.42 16.88 27.55
C ALA A 264 9.24 18.41 27.67
N GLU A 265 8.02 18.96 27.58
CA GLU A 265 7.73 20.36 27.93
C GLU A 265 7.82 20.54 29.44
N GLU A 266 7.23 19.61 30.19
CA GLU A 266 7.31 19.56 31.66
C GLU A 266 8.74 19.33 32.15
N LEU A 267 9.49 18.40 31.54
CA LEU A 267 10.87 18.08 31.92
C LEU A 267 11.91 19.12 31.45
N ARG A 268 11.65 19.84 30.35
CA ARG A 268 12.61 20.82 29.78
C ARG A 268 12.22 22.27 30.05
N GLY A 269 11.08 22.54 30.71
CA GLY A 269 10.60 23.88 31.06
C GLY A 269 10.37 24.82 29.88
N ARG A 270 10.19 24.30 28.65
CA ARG A 270 10.05 25.10 27.43
C ARG A 270 9.03 24.49 26.47
N LYS A 271 8.26 25.36 25.80
CA LYS A 271 7.30 24.97 24.75
C LYS A 271 8.02 24.34 23.55
N LEU A 272 7.43 23.30 22.95
CA LEU A 272 7.92 22.72 21.71
C LEU A 272 7.90 23.74 20.59
N ARG A 273 8.91 23.67 19.71
CA ARG A 273 8.97 24.53 18.51
C ARG A 273 7.95 24.16 17.43
N LYS A 274 7.47 22.91 17.43
CA LYS A 274 6.55 22.38 16.41
C LYS A 274 5.34 21.73 17.05
N THR A 275 4.18 22.00 16.49
CA THR A 275 2.90 21.37 16.84
C THR A 275 2.97 19.86 16.63
N ALA A 276 2.06 19.12 17.27
CA ALA A 276 1.97 17.67 17.09
C ALA A 276 1.72 17.29 15.63
N GLU A 277 0.91 18.07 14.92
CA GLU A 277 0.54 17.81 13.53
C GLU A 277 1.72 18.05 12.56
N GLU A 278 2.51 19.10 12.76
CA GLU A 278 3.74 19.32 11.98
C GLU A 278 4.75 18.19 12.21
N ARG A 279 4.89 17.70 13.45
CA ARG A 279 5.77 16.57 13.78
C ARG A 279 5.30 15.29 13.10
N ARG A 280 3.99 15.00 13.17
CA ARG A 280 3.35 13.86 12.47
C ARG A 280 3.59 13.90 10.98
N THR A 281 3.37 15.06 10.36
CA THR A 281 3.54 15.25 8.91
C THR A 281 4.98 14.99 8.47
N ARG A 282 5.96 15.45 9.26
CA ARG A 282 7.38 15.19 8.98
C ARG A 282 7.78 13.73 9.19
N VAL A 283 7.19 13.04 10.17
CA VAL A 283 7.40 11.59 10.34
C VAL A 283 6.78 10.81 9.17
N ALA A 284 5.59 11.21 8.73
CA ALA A 284 4.91 10.62 7.57
C ALA A 284 5.67 10.81 6.25
N SER A 285 6.61 11.76 6.16
CA SER A 285 7.39 11.98 4.94
C SER A 285 8.51 10.95 4.73
N PHE A 286 8.81 10.09 5.70
CA PHE A 286 9.71 8.96 5.50
C PHE A 286 9.01 7.87 4.68
N LYS A 287 9.55 7.55 3.50
CA LYS A 287 8.97 6.54 2.59
C LYS A 287 8.74 5.16 3.21
N PHE A 288 9.46 4.82 4.27
CA PHE A 288 9.39 3.53 4.96
C PHE A 288 8.49 3.54 6.21
N VAL A 289 7.87 4.67 6.54
CA VAL A 289 6.82 4.78 7.57
C VAL A 289 5.47 4.59 6.88
N ASP A 290 4.78 3.49 7.17
CA ASP A 290 3.51 3.17 6.52
C ASP A 290 2.37 4.08 7.00
N GLU A 291 2.42 4.50 8.27
CA GLU A 291 1.43 5.42 8.84
C GLU A 291 2.02 6.19 10.02
N ALA A 292 1.72 7.48 10.11
CA ALA A 292 2.03 8.30 11.30
C ALA A 292 0.74 8.92 11.85
N ILE A 293 0.46 8.64 13.12
CA ILE A 293 -0.73 9.14 13.83
C ILE A 293 -0.33 9.96 15.04
N LEU A 294 -1.28 10.76 15.54
CA LEU A 294 -1.12 11.39 16.84
C LEU A 294 -1.51 10.42 17.96
N GLY A 295 -0.73 10.39 19.03
CA GLY A 295 -1.09 9.70 20.26
C GLY A 295 -2.32 10.31 20.93
N ASP A 296 -2.79 9.67 22.00
CA ASP A 296 -3.90 10.18 22.80
C ASP A 296 -3.48 11.43 23.61
N GLU A 297 -4.46 12.26 23.95
CA GLU A 297 -4.23 13.50 24.71
C GLU A 297 -4.10 13.29 26.21
N ARG A 298 -4.50 12.13 26.74
CA ARG A 298 -4.56 11.85 28.18
C ARG A 298 -3.78 10.61 28.57
N ASP A 299 -3.88 9.54 27.77
CA ASP A 299 -3.26 8.25 28.08
C ASP A 299 -2.26 7.80 26.98
N PRO A 300 -0.94 7.82 27.24
CA PRO A 300 0.05 7.43 26.24
C PRO A 300 -0.05 5.95 25.80
N TYR A 301 -0.76 5.10 26.56
CA TYR A 301 -0.96 3.69 26.24
C TYR A 301 -2.25 3.41 25.47
N GLU A 302 -3.16 4.36 25.34
CA GLU A 302 -4.42 4.17 24.61
C GLU A 302 -4.17 3.85 23.13
N SER A 303 -3.09 4.38 22.55
CA SER A 303 -2.65 4.01 21.20
C SER A 303 -2.23 2.54 21.14
N VAL A 304 -1.56 2.01 22.17
CA VAL A 304 -1.19 0.58 22.23
C VAL A 304 -2.43 -0.29 22.24
N LYS A 305 -3.44 0.07 23.05
CA LYS A 305 -4.72 -0.64 23.12
C LYS A 305 -5.50 -0.61 21.81
N LYS A 306 -5.58 0.56 21.16
CA LYS A 306 -6.30 0.74 19.88
C LYS A 306 -5.61 0.07 18.71
N ILE A 307 -4.28 0.15 18.64
CA ILE A 307 -3.48 -0.41 17.55
C ILE A 307 -3.31 -1.92 17.72
N ALA A 308 -3.17 -2.39 18.96
CA ALA A 308 -2.82 -3.77 19.30
C ALA A 308 -1.61 -4.29 18.48
N PRO A 309 -0.44 -3.62 18.57
CA PRO A 309 0.70 -3.97 17.72
C PRO A 309 1.31 -5.32 18.10
N ASP A 310 1.87 -6.04 17.13
CA ASP A 310 2.63 -7.27 17.37
C ASP A 310 3.95 -6.97 18.06
N ILE A 311 4.57 -5.83 17.71
CA ILE A 311 5.85 -5.39 18.24
C ILE A 311 5.78 -3.90 18.59
N ILE A 312 6.27 -3.52 19.76
CA ILE A 312 6.57 -2.13 20.09
C ILE A 312 8.08 -1.95 20.03
N ALA A 313 8.54 -1.17 19.07
CA ALA A 313 9.93 -0.75 18.97
C ALA A 313 10.13 0.47 19.89
N LEU A 314 11.12 0.38 20.77
CA LEU A 314 11.45 1.44 21.71
C LEU A 314 12.87 1.93 21.46
N GLY A 315 13.01 3.26 21.37
CA GLY A 315 14.31 3.92 21.36
C GLY A 315 15.05 3.76 22.69
N TYR A 316 16.36 3.99 22.68
CA TYR A 316 17.23 3.88 23.84
C TYR A 316 16.88 4.86 24.97
N ASP A 317 16.28 6.00 24.64
CA ASP A 317 15.96 7.12 25.55
C ASP A 317 14.56 7.03 26.19
N GLN A 318 13.82 5.94 25.95
CA GLN A 318 12.41 5.79 26.35
C GLN A 318 12.20 5.07 27.69
N GLU A 319 13.11 5.21 28.65
CA GLU A 319 13.16 4.41 29.89
C GLU A 319 11.89 4.44 30.74
N LEU A 320 11.21 5.58 30.85
CA LEU A 320 9.99 5.71 31.66
C LEU A 320 8.79 4.97 31.03
N PHE A 321 8.69 4.95 29.70
CA PHE A 321 7.66 4.21 28.99
C PHE A 321 7.88 2.69 29.10
N VAL A 322 9.14 2.25 29.25
CA VAL A 322 9.52 0.83 29.30
C VAL A 322 9.06 0.15 30.59
N ARG A 323 8.96 0.87 31.71
CA ARG A 323 8.67 0.25 33.03
C ARG A 323 7.22 -0.21 33.15
N GLU A 324 6.26 0.58 32.69
CA GLU A 324 4.83 0.29 32.84
C GLU A 324 4.25 -0.45 31.62
N LEU A 325 4.88 -0.35 30.46
CA LEU A 325 4.38 -0.93 29.22
C LEU A 325 4.13 -2.46 29.30
N PRO A 326 5.01 -3.30 29.90
CA PRO A 326 4.74 -4.72 30.05
C PRO A 326 3.48 -5.01 30.89
N VAL A 327 3.20 -4.18 31.91
CA VAL A 327 2.00 -4.30 32.74
C VAL A 327 0.77 -3.94 31.91
N LYS A 328 0.82 -2.82 31.18
CA LYS A 328 -0.27 -2.37 30.30
C LYS A 328 -0.59 -3.37 29.18
N ILE A 329 0.43 -3.96 28.54
CA ILE A 329 0.25 -5.03 27.53
C ILE A 329 -0.56 -6.20 28.12
N LYS A 330 -0.22 -6.64 29.35
CA LYS A 330 -0.96 -7.70 30.05
C LYS A 330 -2.38 -7.27 30.41
N GLU A 331 -2.57 -6.07 30.95
CA GLU A 331 -3.90 -5.52 31.27
C GLU A 331 -4.80 -5.44 30.05
N PHE A 332 -4.25 -5.15 28.87
CA PHE A 332 -4.98 -5.10 27.61
C PHE A 332 -5.19 -6.49 26.96
N GLY A 333 -4.65 -7.56 27.54
CA GLY A 333 -4.75 -8.92 27.00
C GLY A 333 -3.99 -9.11 25.68
N LEU A 334 -2.92 -8.34 25.45
CA LEU A 334 -2.14 -8.37 24.21
C LEU A 334 -0.93 -9.31 24.32
N SER A 335 -0.56 -9.95 23.21
CA SER A 335 0.65 -10.76 23.06
C SER A 335 1.83 -9.98 22.47
N THR A 336 1.81 -8.65 22.61
CA THR A 336 2.78 -7.72 22.03
C THR A 336 4.19 -7.96 22.56
N LYS A 337 5.18 -8.03 21.66
CA LYS A 337 6.61 -8.08 22.00
C LYS A 337 7.19 -6.67 22.11
N ILE A 338 8.15 -6.47 23.00
CA ILE A 338 8.90 -5.21 23.09
C ILE A 338 10.29 -5.44 22.50
N ALA A 339 10.71 -4.57 21.58
CA ALA A 339 12.04 -4.59 20.98
C ALA A 339 12.77 -3.29 21.30
N ARG A 340 14.01 -3.37 21.79
CA ARG A 340 14.88 -2.21 22.04
C ARG A 340 15.76 -1.98 20.83
N ILE A 341 15.71 -0.78 20.26
CA ILE A 341 16.59 -0.39 19.16
C ILE A 341 17.82 0.32 19.72
N PRO A 342 19.05 -0.15 19.42
CA PRO A 342 20.28 0.51 19.85
C PRO A 342 20.39 1.95 19.33
N PRO A 343 21.09 2.85 20.06
CA PRO A 343 21.33 4.20 19.58
C PRO A 343 22.25 4.20 18.35
N TYR A 344 21.96 5.09 17.40
CA TYR A 344 22.88 5.40 16.30
C TYR A 344 23.83 6.52 16.71
N MET A 345 25.12 6.21 16.90
CA MET A 345 26.18 7.16 17.27
C MET A 345 25.75 8.11 18.41
N ALA A 346 25.50 7.54 19.60
CA ALA A 346 24.88 8.22 20.75
C ALA A 346 25.55 9.55 21.16
N GLU A 347 26.86 9.66 20.93
CA GLU A 347 27.67 10.84 21.27
C GLU A 347 27.45 12.02 20.32
N GLN A 348 26.95 11.77 19.09
CA GLN A 348 26.76 12.79 18.05
C GLN A 348 25.28 13.14 17.81
N TYR A 349 24.38 12.17 17.98
CA TYR A 349 22.97 12.32 17.58
C TYR A 349 21.96 12.07 18.71
N LYS A 350 22.23 12.59 19.91
CA LYS A 350 21.25 12.63 21.01
C LYS A 350 20.37 13.88 20.91
N SER A 351 19.05 13.72 21.00
CA SER A 351 18.12 14.86 20.92
C SER A 351 18.30 15.89 22.05
N SER A 352 19.01 15.55 23.14
CA SER A 352 19.44 16.52 24.16
C SER A 352 20.70 17.30 23.76
N LEU A 353 21.62 16.71 22.97
CA LEU A 353 22.87 17.33 22.51
C LEU A 353 22.65 18.25 21.30
N ILE A 354 21.76 17.88 20.39
CA ILE A 354 21.41 18.72 19.23
C ILE A 354 20.65 19.98 19.66
N VAL A 355 19.95 19.93 20.79
CA VAL A 355 19.29 21.12 21.38
C VAL A 355 20.32 22.05 22.06
N SER A 356 21.49 21.55 22.48
CA SER A 356 22.55 22.36 23.11
C SER A 356 23.51 23.03 22.11
N ASP A 357 23.60 22.57 20.86
CA ASP A 357 24.49 23.13 19.82
C ASP A 357 23.82 24.16 18.89
N SER A 358 22.83 24.90 19.40
CA SER A 358 22.32 26.10 18.72
C SER A 358 23.39 27.21 18.80
N PRO A 359 23.64 28.00 17.72
CA PRO A 359 24.74 28.98 17.62
C PRO A 359 24.68 30.19 18.58
N TYR A 360 23.84 30.13 19.62
CA TYR A 360 23.57 31.20 20.58
C TYR A 360 24.15 30.93 21.98
N ARG A 361 25.02 29.91 22.13
CA ARG A 361 25.65 29.58 23.42
C ARG A 361 26.44 30.73 24.03
N ALA A 362 26.92 31.68 23.22
CA ALA A 362 27.64 32.88 23.68
C ALA A 362 26.77 33.89 24.47
N LEU A 363 25.45 33.80 24.40
CA LEU A 363 24.54 34.78 25.04
C LEU A 363 24.02 34.35 26.42
N LEU A 364 24.36 33.15 26.91
CA LEU A 364 23.83 32.61 28.18
C LEU A 364 24.90 32.29 29.23
N THR A 365 26.19 32.53 28.96
CA THR A 365 27.28 32.23 29.90
C THR A 365 28.03 33.47 30.40
N ASN A 366 27.59 34.70 30.13
CA ASN A 366 28.24 35.88 30.69
C ASN A 366 27.25 36.94 31.22
N PRO A 367 26.98 37.00 32.54
CA PRO A 367 26.20 38.06 33.16
C PRO A 367 27.00 39.35 33.44
N LYS A 368 28.23 39.48 32.94
CA LYS A 368 29.05 40.71 33.03
C LYS A 368 29.99 40.84 31.82
N ALA A 369 29.49 41.38 30.73
CA ALA A 369 30.30 42.15 29.78
C ALA A 369 29.42 43.22 29.14
N LEU A 370 29.71 44.46 29.52
CA LEU A 370 29.72 45.59 28.59
C LEU A 370 30.62 45.26 27.39
#